data_AF-A0A7S3GJA2-F1
#
_entry.id   AF-A0A7S3GJA2-F1
#
_cell.length_a   1.000
_cell.length_b   1.000
_cell.length_c   1.000
_cell.angle_alpha   90.00
_cell.angle_beta   90.00
_cell.angle_gamma   90.00
#
_symmetry.space_group_name_H-M   'P 1'
#
loop_
_entity.id
_entity.type
_entity.pdbx_description
1 polymer ?
#
loop_
_entity_poly.entity_id
_entity_poly.type
_entity_poly.pdbx_seq_one_letter_code
_entity_poly.pdbx_strand_id
1 'polypeptide(L)'
;PHVFHGAIEQTYNTRVRKYERTSLTCILAYYIQDTTMSSTGPYESKRQLVAEFQNLEQEDAILAEYVWIDGSMENVRSKTRTLRSSKPITDPATLPEWNFDGSSTGQAPGHDSEVILKPATIFKDPFRRGNNILVLCECYTPQGEPLPSNTRAHAKEVFEKVASHHPWFGLEQEYTLFDTKTNWPLGWPTNGYPGPQGPYYCSAGAENSFGRDLVEAHYRACLYAGIKVAGCNAEVMAGQWEYQVGPCEGIECGDHVWMSRYILQRVGEIFDIRVTLHPKPIKGDWNGAGLHTNYSTQAMREEGGYQVILDAIDKLSKKHSLHISKYGA
;
A
#
# COMPACT_ATOMS: atom_id res chain seq x y z
N PRO A 1 -48.96 -42.38 47.01
CA PRO A 1 -49.40 -42.47 48.42
C PRO A 1 -48.69 -41.39 49.28
N HIS A 2 -49.46 -40.37 49.69
CA HIS A 2 -49.22 -39.37 50.74
C HIS A 2 -48.09 -38.32 50.53
N VAL A 3 -48.39 -37.06 50.19
CA VAL A 3 -48.86 -35.89 51.02
C VAL A 3 -47.65 -35.12 51.60
N PHE A 4 -47.25 -33.92 51.14
CA PHE A 4 -47.78 -32.53 51.29
C PHE A 4 -47.27 -31.77 52.54
N HIS A 5 -46.94 -30.46 52.35
CA HIS A 5 -46.71 -29.33 53.31
C HIS A 5 -45.27 -29.11 53.83
N GLY A 6 -44.71 -27.88 53.87
CA GLY A 6 -45.23 -26.54 53.55
C GLY A 6 -44.18 -25.41 53.73
N ALA A 7 -44.51 -24.25 53.13
CA ALA A 7 -44.16 -22.83 53.40
C ALA A 7 -42.92 -22.49 54.26
N ILE A 8 -41.93 -21.70 53.83
CA ILE A 8 -41.92 -20.25 53.50
C ILE A 8 -42.59 -19.36 54.56
N GLU A 9 -41.79 -18.76 55.45
CA GLU A 9 -41.76 -17.31 55.75
C GLU A 9 -40.62 -17.04 56.77
N GLN A 10 -39.59 -16.26 56.38
CA GLN A 10 -39.39 -14.85 56.78
C GLN A 10 -38.82 -14.72 58.22
N THR A 11 -37.79 -13.94 58.58
CA THR A 11 -36.92 -12.93 57.97
C THR A 11 -35.79 -12.64 58.99
N TYR A 12 -34.76 -11.88 58.60
CA TYR A 12 -33.76 -11.22 59.47
C TYR A 12 -32.59 -12.07 60.03
N ASN A 13 -31.50 -12.14 59.27
CA ASN A 13 -30.40 -11.20 59.54
C ASN A 13 -29.36 -11.18 58.42
N THR A 14 -29.39 -10.07 57.71
CA THR A 14 -28.41 -9.55 56.76
C THR A 14 -27.09 -9.26 57.47
N ARG A 15 -25.99 -9.70 56.86
CA ARG A 15 -24.63 -9.09 56.81
C ARG A 15 -23.55 -10.13 57.09
N VAL A 16 -22.52 -10.07 56.25
CA VAL A 16 -21.30 -10.88 56.25
C VAL A 16 -21.44 -12.26 55.59
N ARG A 17 -21.34 -12.26 54.26
CA ARG A 17 -20.57 -13.23 53.42
C ARG A 17 -20.96 -13.03 51.95
N LYS A 18 -20.59 -11.88 51.41
CA LYS A 18 -20.65 -11.57 49.96
C LYS A 18 -19.30 -10.99 49.52
N TYR A 19 -18.22 -11.71 49.78
CA TYR A 19 -16.88 -11.45 49.24
C TYR A 19 -16.05 -12.71 49.42
N GLU A 20 -16.27 -13.73 48.60
CA GLU A 20 -15.35 -14.88 48.47
C GLU A 20 -15.85 -15.79 47.33
N ARG A 21 -15.74 -15.33 46.08
CA ARG A 21 -15.72 -16.18 44.86
C ARG A 21 -15.48 -15.40 43.56
N THR A 22 -14.61 -14.39 43.58
CA THR A 22 -14.26 -13.63 42.37
C THR A 22 -12.79 -13.21 42.27
N SER A 23 -11.84 -13.99 42.81
CA SER A 23 -10.42 -13.59 42.76
C SER A 23 -9.40 -14.71 42.54
N LEU A 24 -9.77 -15.83 41.92
CA LEU A 24 -8.78 -16.91 41.62
C LEU A 24 -8.71 -17.32 40.15
N THR A 25 -9.71 -16.98 39.33
CA THR A 25 -9.66 -17.22 37.87
C THR A 25 -9.14 -16.03 37.05
N CYS A 26 -9.10 -14.82 37.61
CA CYS A 26 -8.50 -13.65 36.96
C CYS A 26 -6.99 -13.49 37.23
N ILE A 27 -6.43 -14.22 38.20
CA ILE A 27 -5.01 -14.10 38.57
C ILE A 27 -4.12 -15.06 37.77
N LEU A 28 -4.65 -16.17 37.23
CA LEU A 28 -3.89 -17.07 36.36
C LEU A 28 -3.82 -16.63 34.88
N ALA A 29 -4.73 -15.75 34.42
CA ALA A 29 -4.67 -15.22 33.06
C ALA A 29 -3.67 -14.06 32.90
N TYR A 30 -3.17 -13.50 34.02
CA TYR A 30 -2.19 -12.41 34.03
C TYR A 30 -0.74 -12.90 34.24
N TYR A 31 -0.53 -14.21 34.46
CA TYR A 31 0.78 -14.77 34.83
C TYR A 31 1.39 -15.72 33.79
N ILE A 32 0.84 -15.79 32.57
CA ILE A 32 1.38 -16.57 31.44
C ILE A 32 1.72 -15.65 30.24
N GLN A 33 2.06 -14.38 30.50
CA GLN A 33 2.58 -13.48 29.47
C GLN A 33 4.03 -13.01 29.70
N ASP A 34 4.73 -13.54 30.71
CA ASP A 34 6.00 -12.91 31.12
C ASP A 34 7.15 -13.90 31.39
N THR A 35 7.30 -14.92 30.55
CA THR A 35 8.50 -15.78 30.56
C THR A 35 8.98 -16.17 29.15
N THR A 36 9.04 -15.20 28.25
CA THR A 36 10.04 -15.17 27.17
C THR A 36 10.40 -13.72 26.87
N MET A 37 10.96 -12.99 27.84
CA MET A 37 11.76 -11.80 27.53
C MET A 37 13.07 -12.26 26.88
N SER A 38 12.97 -12.66 25.61
CA SER A 38 14.07 -12.55 24.67
C SER A 38 14.42 -11.08 24.55
N SER A 39 15.71 -10.76 24.45
CA SER A 39 16.25 -9.40 24.47
C SER A 39 15.69 -8.54 23.33
N THR A 40 14.57 -7.88 23.58
CA THR A 40 13.97 -6.88 22.69
C THR A 40 14.60 -5.53 23.01
N GLY A 41 15.29 -4.95 22.03
CA GLY A 41 15.99 -3.68 22.19
C GLY A 41 15.03 -2.51 22.50
N PRO A 42 15.55 -1.32 22.86
CA PRO A 42 14.78 -0.15 23.28
C PRO A 42 13.82 0.45 22.21
N TYR A 43 13.71 -0.18 21.04
CA TYR A 43 12.82 0.23 19.95
C TYR A 43 11.48 -0.51 19.93
N GLU A 44 11.37 -1.68 20.55
CA GLU A 44 10.14 -2.49 20.54
C GLU A 44 9.00 -1.89 21.38
N SER A 45 9.29 -0.93 22.28
CA SER A 45 8.28 -0.26 23.11
C SER A 45 7.66 0.99 22.47
N LYS A 46 8.36 1.71 21.59
CA LYS A 46 7.87 3.02 21.09
C LYS A 46 6.76 2.88 20.05
N ARG A 47 6.84 1.90 19.15
CA ARG A 47 5.78 1.67 18.13
C ARG A 47 4.47 1.20 18.78
N GLN A 48 4.57 0.36 19.81
CA GLN A 48 3.40 -0.07 20.59
C GLN A 48 2.74 1.11 21.32
N LEU A 49 3.53 1.99 21.93
CA LEU A 49 3.01 3.21 22.55
C LEU A 49 2.33 4.14 21.53
N VAL A 50 2.88 4.30 20.32
CA VAL A 50 2.24 5.08 19.26
C VAL A 50 0.89 4.48 18.85
N ALA A 51 0.76 3.14 18.84
CA ALA A 51 -0.48 2.47 18.50
C ALA A 51 -1.63 2.80 19.47
N GLU A 52 -1.34 3.09 20.74
CA GLU A 52 -2.36 3.55 21.70
C GLU A 52 -2.99 4.88 21.27
N PHE A 53 -2.17 5.83 20.79
CA PHE A 53 -2.65 7.12 20.30
C PHE A 53 -3.34 7.03 18.93
N GLN A 54 -2.93 6.10 18.07
CA GLN A 54 -3.55 5.91 16.75
C GLN A 54 -5.01 5.45 16.82
N ASN A 55 -5.43 4.87 17.95
CA ASN A 55 -6.77 4.31 18.15
C ASN A 55 -7.72 5.25 18.90
N LEU A 56 -7.29 6.46 19.25
CA LEU A 56 -8.16 7.45 19.86
C LEU A 56 -9.31 7.80 18.92
N GLU A 57 -10.50 7.97 19.49
CA GLU A 57 -11.66 8.44 18.73
C GLU A 57 -11.37 9.85 18.18
N GLN A 58 -11.64 10.04 16.90
CA GLN A 58 -11.37 11.30 16.19
C GLN A 58 -12.65 12.13 15.97
N GLU A 59 -13.79 11.65 16.50
CA GLU A 59 -15.12 12.25 16.31
C GLU A 59 -15.43 12.48 14.81
N ASP A 60 -15.65 13.73 14.40
CA ASP A 60 -15.89 14.13 13.01
C ASP A 60 -14.61 14.56 12.27
N ALA A 61 -13.43 14.47 12.91
CA ALA A 61 -12.16 14.75 12.25
C ALA A 61 -11.76 13.59 11.33
N ILE A 62 -11.36 13.96 10.11
CA ILE A 62 -10.82 13.04 9.11
C ILE A 62 -9.43 13.54 8.75
N LEU A 63 -8.43 12.67 8.87
CA LEU A 63 -7.07 12.90 8.40
C LEU A 63 -7.01 12.48 6.92
N ALA A 64 -6.77 13.45 6.05
CA ALA A 64 -6.60 13.24 4.62
C ALA A 64 -5.12 13.37 4.26
N GLU A 65 -4.51 12.26 3.87
CA GLU A 65 -3.13 12.19 3.38
C GLU A 65 -3.10 12.46 1.88
N TYR A 66 -2.64 13.64 1.48
CA TYR A 66 -2.50 13.99 0.07
C TYR A 66 -1.18 13.43 -0.42
N VAL A 67 -1.23 12.56 -1.43
CA VAL A 67 -0.10 11.84 -2.02
C VAL A 67 0.11 12.31 -3.46
N TRP A 68 1.34 12.63 -3.85
CA TRP A 68 1.68 13.04 -5.21
C TRP A 68 3.03 12.50 -5.65
N ILE A 69 3.28 12.53 -6.96
CA ILE A 69 4.53 12.11 -7.59
C ILE A 69 5.48 13.32 -7.66
N ASP A 70 6.75 13.14 -7.27
CA ASP A 70 7.73 14.22 -7.32
C ASP A 70 8.39 14.40 -8.69
N GLY A 71 9.31 15.37 -8.79
CA GLY A 71 9.99 15.71 -10.04
C GLY A 71 10.85 14.60 -10.62
N SER A 72 11.24 13.58 -9.84
CA SER A 72 11.99 12.43 -10.36
C SER A 72 11.10 11.45 -11.12
N MET A 73 9.77 11.52 -10.92
CA MET A 73 8.80 10.56 -11.46
C MET A 73 9.00 9.11 -11.01
N GLU A 74 9.81 8.89 -9.97
CA GLU A 74 10.07 7.57 -9.38
C GLU A 74 9.54 7.48 -7.96
N ASN A 75 9.46 8.63 -7.28
CA ASN A 75 9.11 8.71 -5.87
C ASN A 75 7.77 9.40 -5.66
N VAL A 76 7.16 9.07 -4.53
CA VAL A 76 5.95 9.72 -4.03
C VAL A 76 6.26 10.53 -2.79
N ARG A 77 5.48 11.59 -2.59
CA ARG A 77 5.53 12.47 -1.42
C ARG A 77 4.13 12.54 -0.84
N SER A 78 4.04 12.86 0.43
CA SER A 78 2.74 13.06 1.05
C SER A 78 2.75 14.07 2.19
N LYS A 79 1.57 14.60 2.50
CA LYS A 79 1.33 15.35 3.73
C LYS A 79 -0.14 15.30 4.13
N THR A 80 -0.41 15.52 5.41
CA THR A 80 -1.75 15.36 6.00
C THR A 80 -2.41 16.68 6.31
N ARG A 81 -3.70 16.81 6.00
CA ARG A 81 -4.58 17.84 6.57
C ARG A 81 -5.73 17.22 7.35
N THR A 82 -6.26 17.99 8.28
CA THR A 82 -7.52 17.68 8.96
C THR A 82 -8.69 18.24 8.15
N LEU A 83 -9.69 17.41 7.95
CA LEU A 83 -11.01 17.76 7.43
C LEU A 83 -12.05 17.48 8.52
N ARG A 84 -13.22 18.11 8.42
CA ARG A 84 -14.34 17.88 9.34
C ARG A 84 -15.53 17.37 8.53
N SER A 85 -16.01 16.18 8.86
CA SER A 85 -17.18 15.58 8.23
C SER A 85 -17.78 14.52 9.12
N SER A 86 -19.11 14.56 9.28
CA SER A 86 -19.87 13.52 9.97
C SER A 86 -20.08 12.25 9.14
N LYS A 87 -19.67 12.26 7.86
CA LYS A 87 -19.79 11.14 6.93
C LYS A 87 -18.44 10.83 6.27
N PRO A 88 -18.20 9.57 5.86
CA PRO A 88 -17.05 9.24 5.03
C PRO A 88 -17.01 10.09 3.75
N ILE A 89 -15.83 10.58 3.39
CA ILE A 89 -15.62 11.33 2.16
C ILE A 89 -15.29 10.33 1.05
N THR A 90 -16.12 10.29 0.02
CA THR A 90 -15.99 9.32 -1.09
C THR A 90 -15.82 9.99 -2.46
N ASP A 91 -16.09 11.29 -2.56
CA ASP A 91 -15.99 12.04 -3.81
C ASP A 91 -14.76 12.97 -3.77
N PRO A 92 -13.72 12.74 -4.60
CA PRO A 92 -12.54 13.60 -4.66
C PRO A 92 -12.87 15.04 -5.01
N ALA A 93 -13.96 15.32 -5.74
CA ALA A 93 -14.34 16.68 -6.11
C ALA A 93 -14.79 17.53 -4.91
N THR A 94 -15.13 16.90 -3.78
CA THR A 94 -15.50 17.58 -2.54
C THR A 94 -14.29 17.96 -1.68
N LEU A 95 -13.10 17.44 -2.02
CA LEU A 95 -11.88 17.72 -1.29
C LEU A 95 -11.30 19.08 -1.73
N PRO A 96 -10.83 19.91 -0.77
CA PRO A 96 -10.18 21.16 -1.12
C PRO A 96 -8.88 20.89 -1.88
N GLU A 97 -8.60 21.72 -2.88
CA GLU A 97 -7.25 21.83 -3.43
C GLU A 97 -6.27 22.20 -2.31
N TRP A 98 -5.01 21.87 -2.53
CA TRP A 98 -3.92 22.25 -1.64
C TRP A 98 -2.69 22.63 -2.45
N ASN A 99 -1.60 22.94 -1.79
CA ASN A 99 -0.37 23.37 -2.43
C ASN A 99 0.84 22.80 -1.70
N PHE A 100 2.01 22.80 -2.31
CA PHE A 100 3.28 22.50 -1.63
C PHE A 100 4.43 23.30 -2.26
N ASP A 101 5.61 23.23 -1.62
CA ASP A 101 6.84 23.82 -2.13
C ASP A 101 7.51 22.88 -3.14
N GLY A 102 7.30 23.14 -4.43
CA GLY A 102 7.86 22.41 -5.56
C GLY A 102 9.37 22.55 -5.72
N SER A 103 10.00 23.55 -5.11
CA SER A 103 11.48 23.65 -5.14
C SER A 103 12.15 22.54 -4.34
N SER A 104 11.46 22.05 -3.31
CA SER A 104 11.90 20.93 -2.47
C SER A 104 11.66 19.54 -3.09
N THR A 105 11.04 19.49 -4.27
CA THR A 105 10.69 18.24 -4.96
C THR A 105 11.12 18.22 -6.43
N GLY A 106 11.90 19.21 -6.88
CA GLY A 106 12.37 19.32 -8.27
C GLY A 106 11.26 19.64 -9.27
N GLN A 107 10.19 20.29 -8.83
CA GLN A 107 8.99 20.58 -9.64
C GLN A 107 8.79 22.07 -9.94
N ALA A 108 9.49 22.95 -9.24
CA ALA A 108 9.41 24.40 -9.44
C ALA A 108 10.74 25.09 -9.04
N PRO A 109 11.09 26.26 -9.61
CA PRO A 109 12.24 27.03 -9.17
C PRO A 109 11.98 27.70 -7.81
N GLY A 110 13.04 28.04 -7.07
CA GLY A 110 12.90 28.61 -5.71
C GLY A 110 12.21 29.98 -5.61
N HIS A 111 12.17 30.77 -6.69
CA HIS A 111 11.53 32.10 -6.69
C HIS A 111 10.04 32.07 -7.07
N ASP A 112 9.55 30.92 -7.56
CA ASP A 112 8.15 30.67 -7.88
C ASP A 112 7.87 29.20 -7.61
N SER A 113 7.85 28.85 -6.33
CA SER A 113 7.95 27.44 -5.90
C SER A 113 6.61 26.78 -5.62
N GLU A 114 5.50 27.52 -5.69
CA GLU A 114 4.19 26.97 -5.37
C GLU A 114 3.70 26.00 -6.44
N VAL A 115 3.32 24.79 -6.02
CA VAL A 115 2.66 23.79 -6.86
C VAL A 115 1.32 23.42 -6.25
N ILE A 116 0.28 23.37 -7.07
CA ILE A 116 -1.09 23.06 -6.68
C ILE A 116 -1.36 21.57 -6.77
N LEU A 117 -1.94 21.01 -5.72
CA LEU A 117 -2.43 19.64 -5.61
C LEU A 117 -3.93 19.62 -5.88
N LYS A 118 -4.33 18.93 -6.94
CA LYS A 118 -5.74 18.66 -7.25
C LYS A 118 -6.09 17.22 -6.90
N PRO A 119 -7.01 16.97 -5.95
CA PRO A 119 -7.46 15.63 -5.61
C PRO A 119 -7.98 14.87 -6.84
N ALA A 120 -7.48 13.65 -7.04
CA ALA A 120 -7.83 12.80 -8.17
C ALA A 120 -8.63 11.57 -7.72
N THR A 121 -8.07 10.78 -6.79
CA THR A 121 -8.66 9.49 -6.39
C THR A 121 -8.49 9.28 -4.88
N ILE A 122 -9.56 8.82 -4.23
CA ILE A 122 -9.61 8.57 -2.79
C ILE A 122 -9.46 7.06 -2.52
N PHE A 123 -8.65 6.73 -1.52
CA PHE A 123 -8.52 5.38 -0.96
C PHE A 123 -8.67 5.44 0.56
N LYS A 124 -9.03 4.32 1.19
CA LYS A 124 -9.02 4.25 2.67
C LYS A 124 -7.58 4.24 3.17
N ASP A 125 -7.30 4.92 4.28
CA ASP A 125 -5.97 4.92 4.90
C ASP A 125 -5.78 3.64 5.75
N PRO A 126 -4.95 2.67 5.34
CA PRO A 126 -4.74 1.43 6.10
C PRO A 126 -3.90 1.65 7.37
N PHE A 127 -3.20 2.78 7.49
CA PHE A 127 -2.33 3.09 8.61
C PHE A 127 -3.12 3.77 9.74
N ARG A 128 -4.01 4.71 9.39
CA ARG A 128 -4.83 5.47 10.35
C ARG A 128 -6.21 4.88 10.56
N ARG A 129 -6.71 4.09 9.61
CA ARG A 129 -8.01 3.39 9.66
C ARG A 129 -9.20 4.33 9.89
N GLY A 130 -10.38 3.77 10.15
CA GLY A 130 -11.61 4.54 10.34
C GLY A 130 -12.00 5.29 9.07
N ASN A 131 -12.41 6.55 9.22
CA ASN A 131 -12.81 7.42 8.11
C ASN A 131 -11.64 8.18 7.46
N ASN A 132 -10.39 7.90 7.88
CA ASN A 132 -9.19 8.52 7.33
C ASN A 132 -8.92 8.03 5.90
N ILE A 133 -8.36 8.90 5.08
CA ILE A 133 -8.23 8.68 3.63
C ILE A 133 -6.84 9.00 3.11
N LEU A 134 -6.42 8.25 2.10
CA LEU A 134 -5.34 8.62 1.19
C LEU A 134 -5.95 9.27 -0.04
N VAL A 135 -5.31 10.32 -0.55
CA VAL A 135 -5.80 11.10 -1.68
C VAL A 135 -4.68 11.22 -2.69
N LEU A 136 -4.74 10.44 -3.76
CA LEU A 136 -3.84 10.64 -4.90
C LEU A 136 -4.17 11.99 -5.56
N CYS A 137 -3.16 12.80 -5.81
CA CYS A 137 -3.29 14.15 -6.36
C CYS A 137 -2.51 14.32 -7.66
N GLU A 138 -3.05 15.16 -8.53
CA GLU A 138 -2.34 15.72 -9.68
C GLU A 138 -1.64 17.03 -9.30
N CYS A 139 -0.52 17.32 -9.97
CA CYS A 139 0.28 18.52 -9.72
C CYS A 139 0.12 19.52 -10.87
N TYR A 140 -0.17 20.77 -10.52
CA TYR A 140 -0.38 21.87 -11.45
C TYR A 140 0.42 23.11 -11.03
N THR A 141 0.70 23.98 -11.98
CA THR A 141 1.13 25.36 -11.68
C THR A 141 -0.03 26.15 -11.05
N PRO A 142 0.25 27.28 -10.38
CA PRO A 142 -0.79 28.19 -9.88
C PRO A 142 -1.73 28.72 -10.98
N GLN A 143 -1.28 28.74 -12.24
CA GLN A 143 -2.07 29.15 -13.39
C GLN A 143 -2.98 28.04 -13.92
N GLY A 144 -2.89 26.83 -13.37
CA GLY A 144 -3.74 25.70 -13.72
C GLY A 144 -3.17 24.79 -14.81
N GLU A 145 -1.91 24.93 -15.18
CA GLU A 145 -1.25 24.10 -16.19
C GLU A 145 -0.66 22.83 -15.54
N PRO A 146 -0.82 21.63 -16.14
CA PRO A 146 -0.24 20.42 -15.57
C PRO A 146 1.29 20.48 -15.62
N LEU A 147 1.95 20.08 -14.53
CA LEU A 147 3.41 20.00 -14.52
C LEU A 147 3.93 18.94 -15.50
N PRO A 148 5.19 19.02 -15.98
CA PRO A 148 5.78 18.00 -16.84
C PRO A 148 5.76 16.58 -16.24
N SER A 149 5.84 16.46 -14.91
CA SER A 149 5.73 15.19 -14.18
C SER A 149 4.28 14.72 -13.98
N ASN A 150 3.27 15.54 -14.28
CA ASN A 150 1.87 15.14 -14.27
C ASN A 150 1.49 14.43 -15.58
N THR A 151 1.90 13.17 -15.71
CA THR A 151 1.53 12.32 -16.85
C THR A 151 0.06 11.86 -16.79
N ARG A 152 -0.58 11.96 -15.62
CA ARG A 152 -1.97 11.57 -15.42
C ARG A 152 -2.93 12.44 -16.23
N ALA A 153 -2.71 13.76 -16.27
CA ALA A 153 -3.55 14.69 -17.03
C ALA A 153 -3.68 14.27 -18.50
N HIS A 154 -2.55 14.01 -19.16
CA HIS A 154 -2.55 13.55 -20.56
C HIS A 154 -3.16 12.14 -20.71
N ALA A 155 -2.83 11.21 -19.80
CA ALA A 155 -3.38 9.86 -19.84
C ALA A 155 -4.91 9.86 -19.71
N LYS A 156 -5.47 10.72 -18.85
CA LYS A 156 -6.91 10.89 -18.68
C LYS A 156 -7.59 11.29 -19.98
N GLU A 157 -7.07 12.30 -20.68
CA GLU A 157 -7.60 12.73 -21.98
C GLU A 157 -7.56 11.61 -23.03
N VAL A 158 -6.50 10.79 -23.03
CA VAL A 158 -6.38 9.65 -23.95
C VAL A 158 -7.44 8.60 -23.61
N PHE A 159 -7.62 8.24 -22.34
CA PHE A 159 -8.60 7.24 -21.93
C PHE A 159 -10.05 7.70 -22.16
N GLU A 160 -10.36 8.98 -22.00
CA GLU A 160 -11.67 9.53 -22.35
C GLU A 160 -11.99 9.34 -23.85
N LYS A 161 -11.01 9.51 -24.74
CA LYS A 161 -11.19 9.33 -26.19
C LYS A 161 -11.43 7.88 -26.61
N VAL A 162 -10.97 6.92 -25.80
CA VAL A 162 -11.07 5.49 -26.11
C VAL A 162 -11.96 4.73 -25.12
N ALA A 163 -12.76 5.43 -24.32
CA ALA A 163 -13.59 4.83 -23.28
C ALA A 163 -14.54 3.75 -23.80
N SER A 164 -15.07 3.92 -25.02
CA SER A 164 -15.94 2.94 -25.69
C SER A 164 -15.27 1.59 -25.97
N HIS A 165 -13.94 1.51 -25.94
CA HIS A 165 -13.22 0.25 -26.10
C HIS A 165 -13.04 -0.53 -24.79
N HIS A 166 -13.42 0.05 -23.63
CA HIS A 166 -13.25 -0.53 -22.30
C HIS A 166 -11.87 -1.16 -22.07
N PRO A 167 -10.79 -0.34 -22.16
CA PRO A 167 -9.42 -0.82 -22.06
C PRO A 167 -9.12 -1.24 -20.62
N TRP A 168 -8.78 -2.52 -20.42
CA TRP A 168 -8.36 -3.08 -19.15
C TRP A 168 -6.85 -3.27 -19.11
N PHE A 169 -6.28 -3.00 -17.94
CA PHE A 169 -4.87 -3.17 -17.64
C PHE A 169 -4.69 -4.03 -16.40
N GLY A 170 -3.64 -4.85 -16.39
CA GLY A 170 -3.15 -5.56 -15.22
C GLY A 170 -1.63 -5.46 -15.14
N LEU A 171 -1.09 -4.86 -14.09
CA LEU A 171 0.34 -4.57 -13.97
C LEU A 171 0.99 -5.43 -12.88
N GLU A 172 2.16 -5.97 -13.18
CA GLU A 172 2.95 -6.86 -12.33
C GLU A 172 4.16 -6.08 -11.79
N GLN A 173 4.05 -5.49 -10.60
CA GLN A 173 5.11 -4.66 -10.04
C GLN A 173 6.13 -5.53 -9.31
N GLU A 174 7.30 -5.71 -9.91
CA GLU A 174 8.46 -6.30 -9.24
C GLU A 174 9.23 -5.22 -8.46
N TYR A 175 9.83 -5.63 -7.34
CA TYR A 175 10.62 -4.76 -6.49
C TYR A 175 11.62 -5.57 -5.66
N THR A 176 12.64 -4.90 -5.13
CA THR A 176 13.64 -5.55 -4.26
C THR A 176 13.71 -4.88 -2.90
N LEU A 177 13.79 -5.70 -1.87
CA LEU A 177 13.92 -5.28 -0.48
C LEU A 177 15.39 -5.11 -0.13
N PHE A 178 15.72 -4.00 0.53
CA PHE A 178 17.06 -3.67 1.00
C PHE A 178 17.04 -3.43 2.50
N ASP A 179 18.04 -3.98 3.19
CA ASP A 179 18.32 -3.63 4.57
C ASP A 179 18.85 -2.19 4.63
N THR A 180 18.22 -1.37 5.47
CA THR A 180 18.53 0.07 5.57
C THR A 180 19.87 0.37 6.21
N LYS A 181 20.44 -0.56 6.99
CA LYS A 181 21.72 -0.38 7.71
C LYS A 181 22.90 -0.75 6.82
N THR A 182 22.76 -1.82 6.06
CA THR A 182 23.83 -2.35 5.19
C THR A 182 23.73 -1.82 3.76
N ASN A 183 22.57 -1.27 3.37
CA ASN A 183 22.27 -0.88 1.99
C ASN A 183 22.45 -2.05 1.01
N TRP A 184 22.16 -3.27 1.46
CA TRP A 184 22.29 -4.52 0.71
C TRP A 184 20.95 -5.25 0.64
N PRO A 185 20.70 -6.12 -0.36
CA PRO A 185 19.42 -6.82 -0.46
C PRO A 185 19.11 -7.64 0.80
N LEU A 186 17.84 -7.66 1.19
CA LEU A 186 17.39 -8.32 2.40
C LEU A 186 17.62 -9.84 2.32
N GLY A 187 18.19 -10.41 3.38
CA GLY A 187 18.53 -11.84 3.46
C GLY A 187 19.88 -12.21 2.85
N TRP A 188 20.60 -11.26 2.24
CA TRP A 188 21.92 -11.52 1.70
C TRP A 188 22.98 -11.46 2.81
N PRO A 189 24.04 -12.28 2.73
CA PRO A 189 25.13 -12.22 3.70
C PRO A 189 25.85 -10.88 3.61
N THR A 190 26.28 -10.34 4.76
CA THR A 190 27.04 -9.09 4.80
C THR A 190 28.28 -9.17 3.92
N ASN A 191 28.45 -8.23 2.99
CA ASN A 191 29.54 -8.21 2.01
C ASN A 191 29.66 -9.48 1.15
N GLY A 192 28.55 -10.20 0.93
CA GLY A 192 28.54 -11.43 0.15
C GLY A 192 27.27 -11.60 -0.68
N TYR A 193 27.19 -12.75 -1.32
CA TYR A 193 26.07 -13.18 -2.14
C TYR A 193 25.46 -14.45 -1.54
N PRO A 194 24.14 -14.65 -1.65
CA PRO A 194 23.52 -15.91 -1.30
C PRO A 194 23.91 -16.99 -2.33
N GLY A 195 23.35 -18.20 -2.18
CA GLY A 195 23.46 -19.23 -3.22
C GLY A 195 22.92 -18.74 -4.58
N PRO A 196 23.27 -19.43 -5.67
CA PRO A 196 22.77 -19.09 -7.00
C PRO A 196 21.23 -19.11 -7.06
N GLN A 197 20.67 -18.32 -7.98
CA GLN A 197 19.24 -18.24 -8.23
C GLN A 197 18.64 -19.61 -8.57
N GLY A 198 17.39 -19.85 -8.16
CA GLY A 198 16.72 -21.14 -8.32
C GLY A 198 15.75 -21.45 -7.18
N PRO A 199 16.20 -21.52 -5.91
CA PRO A 199 15.36 -21.91 -4.78
C PRO A 199 14.45 -20.78 -4.25
N TYR A 200 14.58 -19.54 -4.75
CA TYR A 200 13.91 -18.35 -4.18
C TYR A 200 12.51 -18.10 -4.76
N TYR A 201 12.31 -18.34 -6.06
CA TYR A 201 11.05 -18.10 -6.75
C TYR A 201 9.91 -18.92 -6.12
N CYS A 202 8.81 -18.25 -5.74
CA CYS A 202 7.66 -18.85 -5.06
C CYS A 202 8.01 -19.71 -3.84
N SER A 203 9.14 -19.44 -3.19
CA SER A 203 9.65 -20.27 -2.10
C SER A 203 8.83 -20.18 -0.83
N ALA A 204 8.94 -21.21 0.02
CA ALA A 204 8.53 -21.21 1.42
C ALA A 204 9.71 -21.71 2.27
N GLY A 205 9.90 -21.13 3.46
CA GLY A 205 11.05 -21.46 4.33
C GLY A 205 11.94 -20.25 4.61
N ALA A 206 12.49 -20.18 5.82
CA ALA A 206 13.30 -19.06 6.29
C ALA A 206 14.64 -18.92 5.53
N GLU A 207 15.10 -20.00 4.93
CA GLU A 207 16.34 -20.09 4.15
C GLU A 207 16.22 -19.46 2.75
N ASN A 208 15.00 -19.25 2.24
CA ASN A 208 14.75 -18.78 0.88
C ASN A 208 13.84 -17.54 0.78
N SER A 209 12.91 -17.38 1.73
CA SER A 209 11.83 -16.37 1.66
C SER A 209 12.10 -15.18 2.59
N PHE A 210 12.83 -14.18 2.12
CA PHE A 210 13.21 -13.00 2.91
C PHE A 210 12.22 -11.84 2.79
N GLY A 211 11.67 -11.37 3.91
CA GLY A 211 10.80 -10.18 3.95
C GLY A 211 9.31 -10.42 3.76
N ARG A 212 8.84 -11.68 3.88
CA ARG A 212 7.42 -12.04 3.69
C ARG A 212 6.46 -11.24 4.58
N ASP A 213 6.84 -10.90 5.80
CA ASP A 213 5.97 -10.14 6.72
C ASP A 213 5.60 -8.76 6.15
N LEU A 214 6.54 -8.08 5.47
CA LEU A 214 6.30 -6.82 4.76
C LEU A 214 5.33 -7.03 3.61
N VAL A 215 5.51 -8.10 2.83
CA VAL A 215 4.67 -8.44 1.67
C VAL A 215 3.23 -8.72 2.10
N GLU A 216 3.05 -9.54 3.13
CA GLU A 216 1.73 -9.87 3.71
C GLU A 216 1.04 -8.63 4.30
N ALA A 217 1.80 -7.76 4.98
CA ALA A 217 1.28 -6.50 5.50
C ALA A 217 0.85 -5.56 4.37
N HIS A 218 1.67 -5.41 3.32
CA HIS A 218 1.35 -4.62 2.13
C HIS A 218 0.09 -5.16 1.43
N TYR A 219 0.01 -6.47 1.23
CA TYR A 219 -1.14 -7.11 0.57
C TYR A 219 -2.44 -6.79 1.30
N ARG A 220 -2.46 -6.96 2.63
CA ARG A 220 -3.63 -6.64 3.47
C ARG A 220 -3.95 -5.14 3.50
N ALA A 221 -2.93 -4.29 3.52
CA ALA A 221 -3.09 -2.84 3.48
C ALA A 221 -3.72 -2.38 2.16
N CYS A 222 -3.28 -2.94 1.02
CA CYS A 222 -3.86 -2.70 -0.29
C CYS A 222 -5.34 -3.13 -0.35
N LEU A 223 -5.66 -4.34 0.14
CA LEU A 223 -7.04 -4.81 0.22
C LEU A 223 -7.92 -3.89 1.07
N TYR A 224 -7.42 -3.46 2.24
CA TYR A 224 -8.14 -2.53 3.11
C TYR A 224 -8.37 -1.17 2.42
N ALA A 225 -7.35 -0.65 1.74
CA ALA A 225 -7.39 0.63 1.03
C ALA A 225 -8.37 0.63 -0.16
N GLY A 226 -8.76 -0.54 -0.65
CA GLY A 226 -9.59 -0.72 -1.86
C GLY A 226 -8.76 -0.78 -3.15
N ILE A 227 -7.45 -0.99 -3.04
CA ILE A 227 -6.60 -1.26 -4.21
C ILE A 227 -7.01 -2.61 -4.80
N LYS A 228 -7.17 -2.64 -6.12
CA LYS A 228 -7.41 -3.88 -6.91
C LYS A 228 -6.13 -4.73 -7.02
N VAL A 229 -5.55 -5.09 -5.89
CA VAL A 229 -4.43 -6.05 -5.83
C VAL A 229 -4.96 -7.44 -6.17
N ALA A 230 -4.30 -8.15 -7.08
CA ALA A 230 -4.73 -9.43 -7.64
C ALA A 230 -3.94 -10.63 -7.10
N GLY A 231 -2.71 -10.41 -6.65
CA GLY A 231 -1.81 -11.46 -6.17
C GLY A 231 -0.44 -10.91 -5.78
N CYS A 232 0.41 -11.81 -5.29
CA CYS A 232 1.82 -11.57 -5.01
C CYS A 232 2.62 -12.87 -5.03
N ASN A 233 3.92 -12.78 -5.31
CA ASN A 233 4.85 -13.91 -5.28
C ASN A 233 6.26 -13.46 -4.91
N ALA A 234 7.05 -14.39 -4.37
CA ALA A 234 8.49 -14.21 -4.28
C ALA A 234 9.10 -14.37 -5.68
N GLU A 235 9.99 -13.44 -6.05
CA GLU A 235 10.64 -13.45 -7.36
C GLU A 235 11.95 -14.24 -7.35
N VAL A 236 12.58 -14.35 -8.52
CA VAL A 236 13.75 -15.21 -8.74
C VAL A 236 14.97 -14.80 -7.92
N MET A 237 15.21 -13.51 -7.72
CA MET A 237 16.32 -13.02 -6.88
C MET A 237 15.92 -13.06 -5.39
N ALA A 238 16.81 -13.56 -4.54
CA ALA A 238 16.60 -13.52 -3.08
C ALA A 238 16.31 -12.08 -2.59
N GLY A 239 15.18 -11.89 -1.91
CA GLY A 239 14.73 -10.57 -1.43
C GLY A 239 13.99 -9.74 -2.49
N GLN A 240 13.77 -10.27 -3.69
CA GLN A 240 12.90 -9.71 -4.72
C GLN A 240 11.49 -10.29 -4.60
N TRP A 241 10.50 -9.45 -4.86
CA TRP A 241 9.08 -9.78 -4.76
C TRP A 241 8.29 -9.11 -5.87
N GLU A 242 7.09 -9.61 -6.11
CA GLU A 242 6.13 -9.04 -7.03
C GLU A 242 4.75 -8.91 -6.36
N TYR A 243 3.99 -7.88 -6.75
CA TYR A 243 2.54 -7.84 -6.56
C TYR A 243 1.84 -7.39 -7.85
N GLN A 244 0.64 -7.89 -8.07
CA GLN A 244 -0.14 -7.58 -9.27
C GLN A 244 -1.31 -6.66 -8.94
N VAL A 245 -1.58 -5.67 -9.81
CA VAL A 245 -2.73 -4.76 -9.72
C VAL A 245 -3.56 -4.87 -10.99
N GLY A 246 -4.84 -5.24 -10.85
CA GLY A 246 -5.79 -5.30 -11.95
C GLY A 246 -6.80 -6.46 -11.85
N PRO A 247 -7.71 -6.60 -12.83
CA PRO A 247 -7.88 -5.69 -13.96
C PRO A 247 -8.48 -4.34 -13.54
N CYS A 248 -7.88 -3.26 -14.04
CA CYS A 248 -8.36 -1.88 -13.86
C CYS A 248 -8.69 -1.26 -15.21
N GLU A 249 -9.74 -0.43 -15.29
CA GLU A 249 -10.16 0.18 -16.55
C GLU A 249 -9.56 1.58 -16.72
N GLY A 250 -8.87 1.80 -17.85
CA GLY A 250 -8.31 3.10 -18.23
C GLY A 250 -7.45 3.75 -17.13
N ILE A 251 -7.84 4.98 -16.74
CA ILE A 251 -7.08 5.83 -15.81
C ILE A 251 -6.93 5.23 -14.41
N GLU A 252 -7.87 4.38 -14.00
CA GLU A 252 -7.89 3.73 -12.69
C GLU A 252 -6.61 2.93 -12.42
N CYS A 253 -6.05 2.29 -13.46
CA CYS A 253 -4.88 1.43 -13.28
C CYS A 253 -3.66 2.22 -12.79
N GLY A 254 -3.43 3.41 -13.35
CA GLY A 254 -2.35 4.29 -12.91
C GLY A 254 -2.54 4.72 -11.46
N ASP A 255 -3.77 5.08 -11.10
CA ASP A 255 -4.11 5.52 -9.74
C ASP A 255 -3.86 4.42 -8.70
N HIS A 256 -4.28 3.20 -9.02
CA HIS A 256 -4.09 2.04 -8.14
C HIS A 256 -2.62 1.66 -8.00
N VAL A 257 -1.84 1.65 -9.09
CA VAL A 257 -0.42 1.33 -9.04
C VAL A 257 0.35 2.36 -8.23
N TRP A 258 0.13 3.66 -8.45
CA TRP A 258 0.83 4.70 -7.68
C TRP A 258 0.49 4.65 -6.19
N MET A 259 -0.79 4.48 -5.84
CA MET A 259 -1.17 4.36 -4.44
C MET A 259 -0.64 3.07 -3.80
N SER A 260 -0.63 1.95 -4.53
CA SER A 260 -0.05 0.69 -4.03
C SER A 260 1.46 0.82 -3.75
N ARG A 261 2.20 1.59 -4.56
CA ARG A 261 3.64 1.89 -4.34
C ARG A 261 3.84 2.76 -3.09
N TYR A 262 2.99 3.77 -2.89
CA TYR A 262 3.01 4.58 -1.67
C TYR A 262 2.79 3.70 -0.42
N ILE A 263 1.77 2.83 -0.45
CA ILE A 263 1.49 1.90 0.64
C ILE A 263 2.69 0.97 0.87
N LEU A 264 3.30 0.44 -0.19
CA LEU A 264 4.48 -0.43 -0.09
C LEU A 264 5.65 0.27 0.60
N GLN A 265 5.98 1.51 0.22
CA GLN A 265 7.05 2.28 0.84
C GLN A 265 6.74 2.62 2.31
N ARG A 266 5.49 2.98 2.62
CA ARG A 266 5.05 3.24 4.00
C ARG A 266 5.10 1.99 4.88
N VAL A 267 4.76 0.82 4.34
CA VAL A 267 4.94 -0.45 5.05
C VAL A 267 6.44 -0.73 5.23
N GLY A 268 7.27 -0.54 4.20
CA GLY A 268 8.73 -0.64 4.31
C GLY A 268 9.31 0.22 5.43
N GLU A 269 8.85 1.47 5.59
CA GLU A 269 9.24 2.36 6.68
C GLU A 269 8.91 1.75 8.07
N ILE A 270 7.76 1.09 8.22
CA ILE A 270 7.37 0.43 9.48
C ILE A 270 8.28 -0.76 9.79
N PHE A 271 8.80 -1.45 8.78
CA PHE A 271 9.72 -2.58 8.96
C PHE A 271 11.21 -2.18 8.94
N ASP A 272 11.52 -0.88 8.79
CA ASP A 272 12.89 -0.38 8.57
C ASP A 272 13.59 -1.05 7.36
N ILE A 273 12.81 -1.39 6.33
CA ILE A 273 13.25 -2.00 5.07
C ILE A 273 13.03 -1.02 3.93
N ARG A 274 14.08 -0.78 3.13
CA ARG A 274 13.96 0.06 1.94
C ARG A 274 13.46 -0.77 0.77
N VAL A 275 12.48 -0.24 0.05
CA VAL A 275 11.98 -0.81 -1.21
C VAL A 275 12.64 -0.06 -2.37
N THR A 276 13.13 -0.78 -3.38
CA THR A 276 13.57 -0.18 -4.65
C THR A 276 12.78 -0.75 -5.83
N LEU A 277 12.43 0.14 -6.75
CA LEU A 277 11.81 -0.19 -8.04
C LEU A 277 12.83 -0.12 -9.20
N HIS A 278 14.11 0.02 -8.87
CA HIS A 278 15.17 0.13 -9.88
C HIS A 278 15.24 -1.16 -10.72
N PRO A 279 15.26 -1.09 -12.07
CA PRO A 279 15.08 -2.25 -12.93
C PRO A 279 16.25 -3.23 -12.90
N LYS A 280 17.40 -2.81 -12.37
CA LYS A 280 18.58 -3.67 -12.16
C LYS A 280 19.28 -3.33 -10.85
N PRO A 281 18.74 -3.77 -9.70
CA PRO A 281 19.21 -3.31 -8.39
C PRO A 281 20.60 -3.85 -8.03
N ILE A 282 20.96 -5.03 -8.54
CA ILE A 282 22.27 -5.65 -8.39
C ILE A 282 22.85 -5.98 -9.77
N LYS A 283 24.14 -5.66 -9.97
CA LYS A 283 24.87 -5.97 -11.21
C LYS A 283 25.23 -7.46 -11.27
N GLY A 284 25.41 -7.97 -12.48
CA GLY A 284 25.79 -9.37 -12.72
C GLY A 284 24.59 -10.28 -12.92
N ASP A 285 24.78 -11.55 -12.57
CA ASP A 285 23.84 -12.66 -12.81
C ASP A 285 22.74 -12.76 -11.75
N TRP A 286 22.04 -11.64 -11.56
CA TRP A 286 20.87 -11.51 -10.69
C TRP A 286 19.71 -10.94 -11.50
N ASN A 287 18.49 -11.40 -11.28
CA ASN A 287 17.35 -10.93 -12.05
C ASN A 287 17.14 -9.40 -11.95
N GLY A 288 16.62 -8.81 -13.03
CA GLY A 288 16.14 -7.43 -13.01
C GLY A 288 14.74 -7.35 -12.41
N ALA A 289 14.23 -6.13 -12.26
CA ALA A 289 12.87 -5.85 -11.82
C ALA A 289 12.04 -5.25 -12.98
N GLY A 290 10.92 -5.90 -13.31
CA GLY A 290 9.98 -5.49 -14.35
C GLY A 290 8.72 -4.78 -13.84
N LEU A 291 7.94 -4.30 -14.82
CA LEU A 291 6.54 -3.89 -14.64
C LEU A 291 5.71 -4.42 -15.82
N HIS A 292 5.53 -5.75 -15.90
CA HIS A 292 4.79 -6.33 -17.01
C HIS A 292 3.37 -5.74 -17.04
N THR A 293 2.89 -5.43 -18.25
CA THR A 293 1.61 -4.76 -18.46
C THR A 293 0.74 -5.63 -19.35
N ASN A 294 -0.21 -6.31 -18.72
CA ASN A 294 -1.30 -7.01 -19.39
C ASN A 294 -2.32 -5.99 -19.89
N TYR A 295 -2.84 -6.19 -21.10
CA TYR A 295 -3.78 -5.27 -21.75
C TYR A 295 -4.86 -6.01 -22.54
N SER A 296 -6.10 -5.50 -22.48
CA SER A 296 -7.17 -5.93 -23.37
C SER A 296 -8.19 -4.82 -23.62
N THR A 297 -8.83 -4.80 -24.80
CA THR A 297 -10.09 -4.07 -25.04
C THR A 297 -11.27 -5.03 -24.95
N GLN A 298 -12.50 -4.51 -24.93
CA GLN A 298 -13.70 -5.35 -25.01
C GLN A 298 -13.64 -6.31 -26.22
N ALA A 299 -13.30 -5.81 -27.40
CA ALA A 299 -13.20 -6.63 -28.61
C ALA A 299 -12.14 -7.75 -28.52
N MET A 300 -11.07 -7.57 -27.75
CA MET A 300 -10.08 -8.63 -27.50
C MET A 300 -10.61 -9.73 -26.58
N ARG A 301 -11.55 -9.40 -25.69
CA ARG A 301 -12.14 -10.33 -24.72
C ARG A 301 -13.33 -11.12 -25.29
N GLU A 302 -13.88 -10.68 -26.41
CA GLU A 302 -15.01 -11.32 -27.10
C GLU A 302 -14.55 -12.44 -28.06
N GLU A 303 -15.52 -13.21 -28.57
CA GLU A 303 -15.25 -14.27 -29.55
C GLU A 303 -14.58 -13.70 -30.82
N GLY A 304 -13.52 -14.36 -31.28
CA GLY A 304 -12.67 -13.86 -32.37
C GLY A 304 -11.64 -12.80 -31.96
N GLY A 305 -11.59 -12.41 -30.68
CA GLY A 305 -10.69 -11.38 -30.16
C GLY A 305 -9.19 -11.66 -30.33
N TYR A 306 -8.79 -12.91 -30.55
CA TYR A 306 -7.39 -13.27 -30.80
C TYR A 306 -6.83 -12.55 -32.04
N GLN A 307 -7.62 -12.38 -33.10
CA GLN A 307 -7.16 -11.62 -34.27
C GLN A 307 -6.93 -10.15 -33.92
N VAL A 308 -7.79 -9.55 -33.08
CA VAL A 308 -7.64 -8.17 -32.60
C VAL A 308 -6.36 -8.01 -31.78
N ILE A 309 -5.97 -9.03 -31.00
CA ILE A 309 -4.69 -9.07 -30.27
C ILE A 309 -3.51 -9.07 -31.24
N LEU A 310 -3.53 -9.93 -32.27
CA LEU A 310 -2.46 -9.99 -33.27
C LEU A 310 -2.30 -8.65 -34.02
N ASP A 311 -3.42 -8.01 -34.39
CA ASP A 311 -3.41 -6.70 -35.03
C ASP A 311 -2.84 -5.60 -34.11
N ALA A 312 -3.06 -5.69 -32.80
CA ALA A 312 -2.47 -4.78 -31.83
C ALA A 312 -0.96 -5.01 -31.67
N ILE A 313 -0.50 -6.27 -31.64
CA ILE A 313 0.92 -6.62 -31.58
C ILE A 313 1.66 -6.11 -32.83
N ASP A 314 1.08 -6.26 -34.02
CA ASP A 314 1.66 -5.71 -35.26
C ASP A 314 1.83 -4.19 -35.17
N LYS A 315 0.84 -3.45 -34.62
CA LYS A 315 0.96 -2.00 -34.38
C LYS A 315 2.06 -1.67 -33.38
N LEU A 316 2.18 -2.42 -32.28
CA LEU A 316 3.24 -2.24 -31.27
C LEU A 316 4.63 -2.47 -31.88
N SER A 317 4.79 -3.48 -32.74
CA SER A 317 6.07 -3.80 -33.39
C SER A 317 6.64 -2.61 -34.18
N LYS A 318 5.76 -1.83 -34.81
CA LYS A 318 6.10 -0.64 -35.62
C LYS A 318 6.48 0.58 -34.77
N LYS A 319 6.29 0.52 -33.46
CA LYS A 319 6.55 1.61 -32.51
C LYS A 319 7.52 1.20 -31.40
N HIS A 320 8.19 0.05 -31.51
CA HIS A 320 9.03 -0.51 -30.45
C HIS A 320 10.00 0.52 -29.81
N SER A 321 10.81 1.22 -30.61
CA SER A 321 11.76 2.22 -30.09
C SER A 321 11.07 3.39 -29.36
N LEU A 322 9.88 3.78 -29.81
CA LEU A 322 9.09 4.81 -29.14
C LEU A 322 8.61 4.32 -27.77
N HIS A 323 8.09 3.09 -27.68
CA HIS A 323 7.68 2.50 -26.41
C HIS A 323 8.85 2.36 -25.44
N ILE A 324 10.02 1.90 -25.89
CA ILE A 324 11.23 1.82 -25.05
C ILE A 324 11.57 3.17 -24.42
N SER A 325 11.48 4.28 -25.17
CA SER A 325 11.73 5.62 -24.62
C SER A 325 10.74 6.09 -23.54
N LYS A 326 9.66 5.32 -23.30
CA LYS A 326 8.60 5.62 -22.33
C LYS A 326 8.47 4.59 -21.21
N TYR A 327 9.24 3.49 -21.23
CA TYR A 327 9.08 2.35 -20.30
C TYR A 327 10.10 2.33 -19.17
N GLY A 328 10.61 3.50 -18.77
CA GLY A 328 11.65 3.67 -17.75
C GLY A 328 12.97 4.12 -18.37
N ALA A 329 13.77 4.85 -17.58
CA ALA A 329 15.07 5.39 -17.96
C ALA A 329 16.22 4.53 -17.42
#